data_AF-A0A3B3UIN3-F1
#
_entry.id   AF-A0A3B3UIN3-F1
#
_cell.length_a   1.000
_cell.length_b   1.000
_cell.length_c   1.000
_cell.angle_alpha   90.00
_cell.angle_beta   90.00
_cell.angle_gamma   90.00
#
_symmetry.space_group_name_H-M   'P 1'
#
loop_
_entity.id
_entity.type
_entity.pdbx_description
1 polymer ?
#
loop_
_entity_poly.entity_id
_entity_poly.type
_entity_poly.pdbx_seq_one_letter_code
_entity_poly.pdbx_strand_id
1 'polypeptide(L)'
;MLQVEMVLFVCLVLLMCVLSQEPGSKVVADRYAVFWNRTNTKFHRGDYHIDVCINDYLDVYCPHYEDPVPEERTERYVLYMVNYDGYSTCDHTAKGFKRWECNRPHSPNGPLKFSEKFQLFTPFSLGFEFRPGREYYYICEYLPSLKALLHPANASFYKSTSAINFI
;
A
#
# COMPACT_ATOMS: atom_id res chain seq x y z
N MET A 1 -52.89 -28.01 12.42
CA MET A 1 -51.73 -28.69 11.82
C MET A 1 -50.96 -27.76 10.87
N LEU A 2 -51.55 -27.27 9.77
CA LEU A 2 -50.82 -26.43 8.79
C LEU A 2 -50.17 -25.17 9.37
N GLN A 3 -50.80 -24.50 10.35
CA GLN A 3 -50.28 -23.25 10.91
C GLN A 3 -48.98 -23.45 11.72
N VAL A 4 -48.83 -24.61 12.38
CA VAL A 4 -47.64 -24.97 13.16
C VAL A 4 -46.50 -25.38 12.25
N GLU A 5 -46.80 -26.12 11.18
CA GLU A 5 -45.80 -26.51 10.17
C GLU A 5 -45.25 -25.30 9.40
N MET A 6 -46.11 -24.33 9.09
CA MET A 6 -45.73 -23.03 8.51
C MET A 6 -44.73 -22.28 9.40
N VAL A 7 -45.03 -22.20 10.71
CA VAL A 7 -44.15 -21.54 11.68
C VAL A 7 -42.81 -22.28 11.79
N LEU A 8 -42.84 -23.62 11.84
CA LEU A 8 -41.63 -24.44 11.89
C LEU A 8 -40.76 -24.24 10.65
N PHE A 9 -41.37 -24.18 9.46
CA PHE A 9 -40.66 -23.97 8.20
C PHE A 9 -40.01 -22.58 8.15
N VAL A 10 -40.72 -21.53 8.57
CA VAL A 10 -40.16 -20.18 8.67
C VAL A 10 -39.00 -20.15 9.67
N CYS A 11 -39.13 -20.78 10.84
CA CYS A 11 -38.05 -20.87 11.82
C CYS A 11 -36.83 -21.61 11.27
N LEU A 12 -37.02 -22.70 10.52
CA LEU A 12 -35.92 -23.45 9.89
C LEU A 12 -35.22 -22.62 8.82
N VAL A 13 -35.97 -21.91 7.97
CA VAL A 13 -35.38 -21.00 6.95
C VAL A 13 -34.55 -19.91 7.63
N LEU A 14 -35.09 -19.27 8.68
CA LEU A 14 -34.38 -18.24 9.44
C LEU A 14 -33.12 -18.80 10.12
N LEU A 15 -33.20 -19.99 10.72
CA LEU A 15 -32.05 -20.66 11.35
C LEU A 15 -30.96 -20.97 10.31
N MET A 16 -31.34 -21.46 9.12
CA MET A 16 -30.39 -21.71 8.04
C MET A 16 -29.76 -20.42 7.50
N CYS A 17 -30.50 -19.31 7.43
CA CYS A 17 -29.94 -18.01 7.08
C CYS A 17 -28.91 -17.51 8.10
N VAL A 18 -29.14 -17.72 9.40
CA VAL A 18 -28.21 -17.34 10.47
C VAL A 18 -26.98 -18.26 10.48
N LEU A 19 -27.16 -19.56 10.23
CA LEU A 19 -26.05 -20.53 10.19
C LEU A 19 -25.20 -20.43 8.90
N SER A 20 -25.77 -19.92 7.80
CA SER A 20 -25.06 -19.69 6.54
C SER A 20 -24.29 -18.36 6.50
N GLN A 21 -24.30 -17.57 7.58
CA GLN A 21 -23.41 -16.41 7.69
C GLN A 21 -21.97 -16.90 7.91
N GLU A 22 -21.27 -17.10 6.80
CA GLU A 22 -19.81 -17.24 6.80
C GLU A 22 -19.19 -16.11 7.64
N PRO A 23 -18.36 -16.42 8.67
CA PRO A 23 -17.73 -15.41 9.51
C PRO A 23 -16.80 -14.46 8.73
N GLY A 24 -16.52 -14.77 7.45
CA GLY A 24 -15.76 -13.94 6.52
C GLY A 24 -16.57 -12.92 5.70
N SER A 25 -17.91 -12.91 5.73
CA SER A 25 -18.72 -11.93 4.98
C SER A 25 -18.86 -10.58 5.70
N LYS A 26 -17.85 -10.18 6.48
CA LYS A 26 -17.71 -8.77 6.83
C LYS A 26 -17.24 -8.07 5.56
N VAL A 27 -18.08 -7.18 5.04
CA VAL A 27 -17.67 -6.12 4.08
C VAL A 27 -16.76 -5.13 4.82
N VAL A 28 -15.65 -5.61 5.35
CA VAL A 28 -14.64 -4.83 6.05
C VAL A 28 -13.41 -4.96 5.17
N ALA A 29 -13.10 -3.86 4.50
CA ALA A 29 -11.85 -3.70 3.78
C ALA A 29 -10.68 -3.78 4.78
N ASP A 30 -9.71 -4.64 4.49
CA ASP A 30 -8.50 -4.73 5.29
C ASP A 30 -7.58 -3.53 5.03
N ARG A 31 -6.73 -3.21 6.02
CA ARG A 31 -5.77 -2.12 5.94
C ARG A 31 -4.36 -2.64 6.13
N TYR A 32 -3.52 -2.46 5.11
CA TYR A 32 -2.13 -2.89 5.10
C TYR A 32 -1.23 -1.70 5.42
N ALA A 33 -0.63 -1.70 6.61
CA ALA A 33 0.29 -0.65 7.03
C ALA A 33 1.74 -0.98 6.59
N VAL A 34 2.34 -0.07 5.82
CA VAL A 34 3.71 -0.21 5.32
C VAL A 34 4.56 0.98 5.75
N PHE A 35 5.48 0.76 6.68
CA PHE A 35 6.47 1.77 7.09
C PHE A 35 7.63 1.75 6.10
N TRP A 36 7.68 2.73 5.21
CA TRP A 36 8.63 2.71 4.09
C TRP A 36 9.86 3.55 4.44
N ASN A 37 10.87 2.90 5.00
CA ASN A 37 12.14 3.49 5.42
C ASN A 37 13.27 2.45 5.27
N ARG A 38 14.53 2.89 5.32
CA ARG A 38 15.69 1.98 5.13
C ARG A 38 15.89 0.99 6.27
N THR A 39 15.41 1.31 7.47
CA THR A 39 15.56 0.45 8.66
C THR A 39 14.56 -0.71 8.68
N ASN A 40 13.50 -0.66 7.89
CA ASN A 40 12.53 -1.74 7.77
C ASN A 40 13.12 -2.94 7.01
N THR A 41 13.35 -4.02 7.74
CA THR A 41 13.98 -5.26 7.26
C THR A 41 13.20 -5.95 6.14
N LYS A 42 11.90 -5.68 6.01
CA LYS A 42 11.06 -6.19 4.92
C LYS A 42 11.59 -5.79 3.54
N PHE A 43 12.23 -4.62 3.43
CA PHE A 43 12.75 -4.13 2.15
C PHE A 43 14.19 -4.57 1.84
N HIS A 44 14.90 -5.20 2.78
CA HIS A 44 16.34 -5.51 2.61
C HIS A 44 16.62 -6.54 1.51
N ARG A 45 15.66 -7.42 1.23
CA ARG A 45 15.76 -8.44 0.19
C ARG A 45 15.26 -7.98 -1.18
N GLY A 46 14.55 -6.85 -1.24
CA GLY A 46 13.95 -6.33 -2.49
C GLY A 46 12.75 -7.13 -3.02
N ASP A 47 12.27 -8.12 -2.26
CA ASP A 47 11.17 -9.03 -2.62
C ASP A 47 9.89 -8.76 -1.80
N TYR A 48 9.81 -7.59 -1.16
CA TYR A 48 8.65 -7.24 -0.34
C TYR A 48 7.38 -7.19 -1.20
N HIS A 49 6.39 -7.98 -0.80
CA HIS A 49 5.07 -7.99 -1.40
C HIS A 49 3.99 -8.13 -0.34
N ILE A 50 2.79 -7.70 -0.71
CA ILE A 50 1.55 -7.93 0.03
C ILE A 50 0.52 -8.47 -0.95
N ASP A 51 -0.27 -9.42 -0.46
CA ASP A 51 -1.40 -9.94 -1.21
C ASP A 51 -2.67 -9.24 -0.70
N VAL A 52 -3.45 -8.65 -1.61
CA VAL A 52 -4.59 -7.77 -1.27
C VAL A 52 -5.84 -8.12 -2.07
N CYS A 53 -7.00 -7.77 -1.52
CA CYS A 53 -8.29 -7.91 -2.18
C CYS A 53 -8.81 -6.56 -2.71
N ILE A 54 -9.79 -6.62 -3.61
CA ILE A 54 -10.52 -5.42 -4.03
C ILE A 54 -11.23 -4.79 -2.83
N ASN A 55 -11.18 -3.46 -2.78
CA ASN A 55 -11.63 -2.56 -1.72
C ASN A 55 -10.73 -2.44 -0.49
N ASP A 56 -9.68 -3.25 -0.37
CA ASP A 56 -8.67 -3.08 0.67
C ASP A 56 -7.92 -1.75 0.52
N TYR A 57 -7.21 -1.38 1.58
CA TYR A 57 -6.41 -0.16 1.64
C TYR A 57 -4.94 -0.47 1.91
N LEU A 58 -4.07 0.21 1.18
CA LEU A 58 -2.66 0.33 1.53
C LEU A 58 -2.43 1.68 2.22
N ASP A 59 -1.86 1.64 3.42
CA ASP A 59 -1.42 2.83 4.17
C ASP A 59 0.12 2.84 4.22
N VAL A 60 0.76 3.66 3.39
CA VAL A 60 2.21 3.89 3.39
C VAL A 60 2.56 5.02 4.35
N TYR A 61 3.38 4.72 5.35
CA TYR A 61 3.88 5.68 6.33
C TYR A 61 5.29 6.14 5.97
N CYS A 62 5.46 7.45 5.82
CA CYS A 62 6.74 8.09 5.58
C CYS A 62 7.67 8.01 6.81
N PRO A 63 9.00 8.08 6.63
CA PRO A 63 9.96 8.22 7.73
C PRO A 63 9.64 9.44 8.59
N HIS A 64 9.64 9.27 9.90
CA HIS A 64 9.36 10.32 10.88
C HIS A 64 10.41 10.29 11.98
N TYR A 65 10.85 11.48 12.40
CA TYR A 65 11.94 11.65 13.36
C TYR A 65 11.52 12.66 14.44
N GLU A 66 11.62 12.23 15.69
CA GLU A 66 11.44 13.05 16.89
C GLU A 66 12.75 13.80 17.21
N ASP A 67 12.65 14.93 17.93
CA ASP A 67 13.79 15.75 18.40
C ASP A 67 14.69 16.28 17.24
N PRO A 68 15.72 17.13 17.46
CA PRO A 68 16.39 17.79 16.34
C PRO A 68 17.39 16.84 15.69
N VAL A 69 16.88 15.88 14.93
CA VAL A 69 17.67 15.13 13.94
C VAL A 69 17.97 16.10 12.79
N PRO A 70 19.25 16.39 12.49
CA PRO A 70 19.62 17.21 11.35
C PRO A 70 19.04 16.67 10.05
N GLU A 71 18.58 17.58 9.20
CA GLU A 71 17.93 17.31 7.93
C GLU A 71 18.73 16.36 7.03
N GLU A 72 20.06 16.41 7.10
CA GLU A 72 20.95 15.55 6.31
C GLU A 72 20.91 14.08 6.71
N ARG A 73 20.45 13.78 7.92
CA ARG A 73 20.26 12.43 8.45
C ARG A 73 18.80 11.96 8.32
N THR A 74 17.90 12.83 7.89
CA THR A 74 16.49 12.47 7.69
C THR A 74 16.29 11.88 6.30
N GLU A 75 15.55 10.78 6.24
CA GLU A 75 15.14 10.17 4.97
C GLU A 75 13.97 10.92 4.33
N ARG A 76 14.08 11.16 3.03
CA ARG A 76 13.03 11.71 2.19
C ARG A 76 13.02 11.00 0.86
N TYR A 77 11.85 10.80 0.28
CA TYR A 77 11.72 10.15 -1.03
C TYR A 77 10.43 10.55 -1.74
N VAL A 78 10.41 10.30 -3.05
CA VAL A 78 9.21 10.33 -3.87
C VAL A 78 8.79 8.90 -4.18
N LEU A 79 7.51 8.58 -4.01
CA LEU A 79 6.91 7.27 -4.27
C LEU A 79 6.30 7.27 -5.68
N TYR A 80 6.59 6.23 -6.45
CA TYR A 80 6.09 6.03 -7.81
C TYR A 80 5.37 4.70 -7.93
N MET A 81 4.30 4.68 -8.71
CA MET A 81 3.69 3.45 -9.21
C MET A 81 4.24 3.20 -10.62
N VAL A 82 4.85 2.05 -10.85
CA VAL A 82 5.56 1.70 -12.10
C VAL A 82 5.04 0.39 -12.69
N ASN A 83 5.36 0.15 -13.96
CA ASN A 83 5.20 -1.16 -14.57
C ASN A 83 6.32 -2.13 -14.12
N TYR A 84 6.23 -3.39 -14.55
CA TYR A 84 7.21 -4.43 -14.22
C TYR A 84 8.65 -4.07 -14.64
N ASP A 85 8.82 -3.47 -15.82
CA ASP A 85 10.16 -3.05 -16.30
C ASP A 85 10.75 -1.96 -15.40
N GLY A 86 9.92 -0.99 -14.97
CA GLY A 86 10.34 0.06 -14.05
C GLY A 86 10.67 -0.48 -12.65
N TYR A 87 9.93 -1.50 -12.19
CA TYR A 87 10.22 -2.20 -10.95
C TYR A 87 11.56 -2.95 -11.02
N SER A 88 11.76 -3.77 -12.05
CA SER A 88 12.98 -4.59 -12.22
C SER A 88 14.25 -3.77 -12.46
N THR A 89 14.12 -2.59 -13.09
CA THR A 89 15.24 -1.67 -13.34
C THR A 89 15.35 -0.52 -12.34
N CYS A 90 14.46 -0.45 -11.34
CA CYS A 90 14.34 0.67 -10.42
C CYS A 90 14.29 2.03 -11.14
N ASP A 91 13.46 2.16 -12.18
CA ASP A 91 13.38 3.35 -13.02
C ASP A 91 11.91 3.74 -13.25
N HIS A 92 11.55 4.95 -12.83
CA HIS A 92 10.20 5.50 -13.04
C HIS A 92 10.09 6.28 -14.36
N THR A 93 11.21 6.61 -15.01
CA THR A 93 11.26 7.51 -16.16
C THR A 93 10.48 6.92 -17.33
N ALA A 94 9.37 7.58 -17.70
CA ALA A 94 8.43 7.09 -18.73
C ALA A 94 7.82 5.69 -18.46
N LYS A 95 8.00 5.14 -17.27
CA LYS A 95 7.54 3.79 -16.86
C LYS A 95 6.56 3.82 -15.68
N GLY A 96 6.28 5.00 -15.14
CA GLY A 96 5.36 5.14 -14.03
C GLY A 96 4.91 6.57 -13.76
N PHE A 97 4.17 6.68 -12.67
CA PHE A 97 3.53 7.92 -12.23
C PHE A 97 3.92 8.21 -10.79
N LYS A 98 4.25 9.47 -10.52
CA LYS A 98 4.45 9.95 -9.16
C LYS A 98 3.16 9.79 -8.37
N ARG A 99 3.24 9.15 -7.21
CA ARG A 99 2.09 8.84 -6.37
C ARG A 99 2.07 9.64 -5.07
N TRP A 100 3.22 9.83 -4.44
CA TRP A 100 3.32 10.56 -3.17
C TRP A 100 4.72 11.16 -2.95
N GLU A 101 4.84 12.13 -2.04
CA GLU A 101 6.12 12.66 -1.57
C GLU A 101 6.22 12.58 -0.04
N CYS A 102 7.29 11.95 0.43
CA CYS A 102 7.69 11.97 1.82
C CYS A 102 8.74 13.08 2.03
N ASN A 103 8.25 14.31 2.18
CA ASN A 103 9.08 15.53 2.25
C ASN A 103 9.04 16.24 3.61
N ARG A 104 8.24 15.77 4.58
CA ARG A 104 8.14 16.36 5.95
C ARG A 104 8.50 15.34 7.03
N PRO A 105 9.79 15.12 7.32
CA PRO A 105 10.24 14.18 8.34
C PRO A 105 9.83 14.58 9.77
N HIS A 106 9.63 15.87 10.04
CA HIS A 106 9.22 16.42 11.34
C HIS A 106 7.77 16.91 11.33
N SER A 107 6.87 16.18 10.65
CA SER A 107 5.44 16.50 10.64
C SER A 107 4.86 16.54 12.08
N PRO A 108 4.07 17.57 12.46
CA PRO A 108 3.61 17.74 13.85
C PRO A 108 2.60 16.68 14.30
N ASN A 109 1.92 16.03 13.36
CA ASN A 109 0.88 15.02 13.63
C ASN A 109 1.40 13.59 13.40
N GLY A 110 2.69 13.37 13.64
CA GLY A 110 3.36 12.09 13.35
C GLY A 110 3.68 11.90 11.86
N PRO A 111 3.96 10.66 11.42
CA PRO A 111 4.37 10.36 10.05
C PRO A 111 3.32 10.76 9.03
N LEU A 112 3.76 11.37 7.93
CA LEU A 112 2.89 11.54 6.76
C LEU A 112 2.41 10.17 6.28
N LYS A 113 1.12 10.08 5.94
CA LYS A 113 0.47 8.85 5.49
C LYS A 113 -0.12 9.04 4.09
N PHE A 114 0.28 8.17 3.18
CA PHE A 114 -0.37 7.98 1.90
C PHE A 114 -1.31 6.78 1.98
N SER A 115 -2.56 6.95 1.53
CA SER A 115 -3.55 5.88 1.50
C SER A 115 -3.98 5.62 0.06
N GLU A 116 -3.84 4.38 -0.40
CA GLU A 116 -4.36 3.91 -1.69
C GLU A 116 -5.51 2.94 -1.44
N LYS A 117 -6.62 3.13 -2.15
CA LYS A 117 -7.76 2.20 -2.11
C LYS A 117 -7.74 1.37 -3.36
N PHE A 118 -7.77 0.05 -3.20
CA PHE A 118 -7.75 -0.88 -4.31
C PHE A 118 -9.13 -1.06 -4.93
N GLN A 119 -9.60 -0.05 -5.66
CA GLN A 119 -10.94 -0.03 -6.25
C GLN A 119 -10.94 -0.42 -7.74
N LEU A 120 -12.01 -1.10 -8.18
CA LEU A 120 -12.20 -1.47 -9.59
C LEU A 120 -12.43 -0.27 -10.51
N PHE A 121 -13.05 0.78 -9.97
CA PHE A 121 -13.45 1.98 -10.69
C PHE A 121 -13.15 3.18 -9.83
N THR A 122 -12.59 4.22 -10.44
CA THR A 122 -12.29 5.47 -9.77
C THR A 122 -13.10 6.60 -10.38
N PRO A 123 -13.76 7.44 -9.57
CA PRO A 123 -14.48 8.61 -10.09
C PRO A 123 -13.54 9.73 -10.54
N PHE A 124 -12.22 9.60 -10.31
CA PHE A 124 -11.22 10.60 -10.66
C PHE A 124 -10.57 10.26 -12.01
N SER A 125 -10.52 11.23 -12.94
CA SER A 125 -10.03 11.01 -14.30
C SER A 125 -8.55 10.60 -14.40
N LEU A 126 -7.74 10.95 -13.40
CA LEU A 126 -6.33 10.52 -13.27
C LEU A 126 -6.15 9.53 -12.10
N GLY A 127 -7.24 8.88 -11.68
CA GLY A 127 -7.20 7.86 -10.64
C GLY A 127 -6.65 6.54 -11.17
N PHE A 128 -6.33 5.64 -10.24
CA PHE A 128 -5.85 4.30 -10.57
C PHE A 128 -6.97 3.29 -10.35
N GLU A 129 -7.05 2.32 -11.26
CA GLU A 129 -7.98 1.20 -11.20
C GLU A 129 -7.22 -0.12 -11.03
N PHE A 130 -7.75 -0.97 -10.17
CA PHE A 130 -7.15 -2.26 -9.83
C PHE A 130 -8.01 -3.40 -10.33
N ARG A 131 -7.40 -4.51 -10.75
CA ARG A 131 -8.09 -5.70 -11.26
C ARG A 131 -7.58 -6.94 -10.51
N PRO A 132 -8.46 -7.88 -10.13
CA PRO A 132 -8.03 -9.16 -9.55
C PRO A 132 -7.09 -9.94 -10.47
N GLY A 133 -6.18 -10.73 -9.89
CA GLY A 133 -5.19 -11.51 -10.63
C GLY A 133 -4.15 -10.68 -11.38
N ARG A 134 -3.96 -9.40 -11.01
CA ARG A 134 -2.90 -8.53 -11.54
C ARG A 134 -1.93 -8.13 -10.44
N GLU A 135 -0.70 -7.87 -10.85
CA GLU A 135 0.34 -7.32 -9.98
C GLU A 135 0.56 -5.84 -10.28
N TYR A 136 0.89 -5.10 -9.23
CA TYR A 136 1.16 -3.66 -9.29
C TYR A 136 2.42 -3.36 -8.50
N TYR A 137 3.26 -2.47 -9.02
CA TYR A 137 4.60 -2.26 -8.48
C TYR A 137 4.81 -0.82 -8.03
N TYR A 138 5.45 -0.68 -6.88
CA TYR A 138 5.81 0.60 -6.31
C TYR A 138 7.32 0.66 -6.08
N ILE A 139 7.91 1.81 -6.40
CA ILE A 139 9.31 2.10 -6.10
C ILE A 139 9.41 3.47 -5.45
N CYS A 140 10.47 3.68 -4.66
CA CYS A 140 10.81 5.01 -4.17
C CYS A 140 12.14 5.51 -4.75
N GLU A 141 12.24 6.82 -4.92
CA GLU A 141 13.51 7.50 -5.19
C GLU A 141 13.84 8.38 -3.99
N TYR A 142 14.91 8.04 -3.26
CA TYR A 142 15.37 8.85 -2.14
C TYR A 142 15.94 10.17 -2.65
N LEU A 143 15.43 11.26 -2.09
CA LEU A 143 15.97 12.59 -2.34
C LEU A 143 17.33 12.66 -1.66
N PRO A 144 18.42 12.93 -2.41
CA PRO A 144 19.73 13.00 -1.80
C PRO A 144 19.78 14.17 -0.81
N SER A 145 20.24 13.91 0.41
CA SER A 145 20.75 14.99 1.25
C SER A 145 21.99 15.60 0.57
N LEU A 146 22.31 16.87 0.81
CA LEU A 146 23.41 17.59 0.14
C LEU A 146 24.75 16.82 0.10
N LYS A 147 24.98 15.88 1.02
CA LYS A 147 26.17 15.00 1.08
C LYS A 147 26.14 13.79 0.13
N ALA A 148 24.96 13.29 -0.25
CA ALA A 148 24.79 12.15 -1.15
C ALA A 148 25.08 12.50 -2.62
N LEU A 149 24.88 13.76 -3.02
CA LEU A 149 25.19 14.28 -4.36
C LEU A 149 26.69 14.30 -4.69
N LEU A 150 27.57 14.12 -3.70
CA LEU A 150 29.03 14.15 -3.87
C LEU A 150 29.64 12.78 -4.24
N HIS A 151 28.87 11.69 -4.21
CA HIS A 151 29.35 10.34 -4.56
C HIS A 151 28.39 9.60 -5.51
N PRO A 152 28.55 9.75 -6.84
CA PRO A 152 27.67 9.13 -7.84
C PRO A 152 27.72 7.59 -7.88
N ALA A 153 28.71 6.96 -7.25
CA ALA A 153 28.85 5.50 -7.17
C ALA A 153 27.78 4.80 -6.29
N ASN A 154 27.00 5.55 -5.50
CA ASN A 154 25.99 4.99 -4.61
C ASN A 154 24.55 5.06 -5.17
N ALA A 155 24.35 5.46 -6.44
CA ALA A 155 23.02 5.69 -7.03
C ALA A 155 22.03 4.50 -6.86
N SER A 156 22.53 3.27 -6.86
CA SER A 156 21.76 2.03 -6.64
C SER A 156 21.30 1.84 -5.17
N PHE A 157 21.91 2.50 -4.20
CA PHE A 157 21.49 2.48 -2.78
C PHE A 157 20.34 3.46 -2.46
N TYR A 158 19.86 4.24 -3.44
CA TYR A 158 18.82 5.27 -3.26
C TYR A 158 17.44 4.85 -3.78
N LYS A 159 17.22 3.56 -4.01
CA LYS A 159 15.93 3.05 -4.49
C LYS A 159 15.55 1.78 -3.76
N SER A 160 14.31 1.69 -3.30
CA SER A 160 13.72 0.45 -2.80
C SER A 160 12.44 0.13 -3.56
N THR A 161 12.13 -1.15 -3.65
CA THR A 161 11.06 -1.72 -4.46
C THR A 161 10.06 -2.47 -3.58
N SER A 162 8.79 -2.46 -3.96
CA SER A 162 7.73 -3.31 -3.41
C SER A 162 6.81 -3.76 -4.54
N ALA A 163 6.39 -5.02 -4.52
CA ALA A 163 5.30 -5.51 -5.34
C ALA A 163 4.00 -5.56 -4.52
N ILE A 164 2.86 -5.52 -5.19
CA ILE A 164 1.54 -5.74 -4.63
C ILE A 164 0.85 -6.74 -5.54
N ASN A 165 0.47 -7.87 -4.99
CA ASN A 165 -0.22 -8.93 -5.72
C ASN A 165 -1.70 -8.88 -5.35
N PHE A 166 -2.57 -8.99 -6.34
CA PHE A 166 -4.01 -9.14 -6.10
C PHE A 166 -4.40 -10.60 -6.15
N ILE A 167 -4.95 -11.10 -5.02
CA ILE A 167 -5.56 -12.43 -4.94
C ILE A 167 -6.90 -12.43 -5.71
#